data_AF-A0A151BEI4-F1
#
_entry.id   AF-A0A151BEI4-F1
#
_cell.length_a   1.000
_cell.length_b   1.000
_cell.length_c   1.000
_cell.angle_alpha   90.00
_cell.angle_beta   90.00
_cell.angle_gamma   90.00
#
_symmetry.space_group_name_H-M   'P 1'
#
loop_
_entity.id
_entity.type
_entity.pdbx_description
1 polymer ?
#
loop_
_entity_poly.entity_id
_entity_poly.type
_entity_poly.pdbx_seq_one_letter_code
_entity_poly.pdbx_strand_id
1 'polypeptide(L)' 'MQVDINVNVKGGGFMGQAEAARIAIARGLLKWTKSSHLKTVFYKYDRTMIAGDPRRKEPKKFGGPGARARKQKSYR' A
#
# COMPACT_ATOMS: atom_id res chain seq x y z
N MET A 1 -28.54 1.05 9.62
CA MET A 1 -27.41 1.92 10.02
C MET A 1 -26.66 2.31 8.77
N GLN A 2 -26.70 3.59 8.40
CA GLN A 2 -25.87 4.15 7.34
C GLN A 2 -24.62 4.75 7.99
N VAL A 3 -23.46 4.55 7.38
CA VAL A 3 -22.18 5.10 7.86
C VAL A 3 -21.62 5.97 6.74
N ASP A 4 -21.48 7.26 7.02
CA ASP A 4 -20.83 8.19 6.10
C ASP A 4 -19.32 8.13 6.29
N ILE A 5 -18.58 7.95 5.19
CA ILE A 5 -17.13 7.77 5.21
C ILE A 5 -16.50 8.83 4.31
N ASN A 6 -15.71 9.72 4.91
CA ASN A 6 -14.89 10.68 4.18
C ASN A 6 -13.40 10.30 4.32
N VAL A 7 -12.69 10.18 3.20
CA VAL A 7 -11.28 9.80 3.16
C VAL A 7 -10.48 10.85 2.40
N ASN A 8 -9.50 11.46 3.07
CA ASN A 8 -8.57 12.39 2.45
C ASN A 8 -7.20 11.71 2.26
N VAL A 9 -6.74 11.59 1.00
CA VAL A 9 -5.46 11.00 0.65
C VAL A 9 -4.59 12.04 -0.05
N LYS A 10 -3.32 12.16 0.35
CA LYS A 10 -2.36 13.11 -0.25
C LYS A 10 -1.08 12.38 -0.66
N GLY A 11 -0.52 12.79 -1.80
CA GLY A 11 0.70 12.21 -2.38
C GLY A 11 0.47 10.91 -3.15
N GLY A 12 1.56 10.32 -3.65
CA GLY A 12 1.52 9.10 -4.47
C GLY A 12 0.99 9.34 -5.89
N GLY A 13 0.51 8.27 -6.53
CA GLY A 13 -0.22 8.31 -7.80
C GLY A 13 -1.64 7.75 -7.63
N PHE A 14 -2.48 7.89 -8.65
CA PHE A 14 -3.89 7.47 -8.65
C PHE A 14 -4.11 6.08 -8.01
N MET A 15 -3.35 5.08 -8.43
CA MET A 15 -3.51 3.71 -7.92
C MET A 15 -3.09 3.56 -6.45
N GLY A 16 -2.00 4.22 -6.05
CA GLY A 16 -1.56 4.25 -4.66
C GLY A 16 -2.56 4.97 -3.75
N GLN A 17 -3.25 6.00 -4.26
CA GLN A 17 -4.30 6.68 -3.53
C GLN A 17 -5.53 5.79 -3.33
N ALA A 18 -5.94 5.05 -4.37
CA ALA A 18 -7.02 4.08 -4.28
C ALA A 18 -6.72 2.97 -3.26
N GLU A 19 -5.49 2.42 -3.27
CA GLU A 19 -5.06 1.42 -2.29
C GLU A 19 -5.04 1.99 -0.86
N ALA A 20 -4.54 3.22 -0.68
CA ALA A 20 -4.53 3.88 0.62
C ALA A 20 -5.95 4.10 1.16
N ALA A 21 -6.88 4.53 0.30
CA ALA A 21 -8.28 4.69 0.67
C ALA A 21 -8.92 3.35 1.06
N ARG A 22 -8.67 2.29 0.30
CA ARG A 22 -9.12 0.92 0.59
C ARG A 22 -8.66 0.46 1.98
N ILE A 23 -7.38 0.64 2.30
CA ILE A 23 -6.80 0.27 3.60
C ILE A 23 -7.43 1.09 4.73
N ALA A 24 -7.61 2.40 4.53
CA ALA A 24 -8.19 3.29 5.53
C ALA A 24 -9.64 2.90 5.88
N ILE A 25 -10.46 2.61 4.86
CA ILE A 25 -11.85 2.18 5.04
C ILE A 25 -11.92 0.85 5.80
N ALA A 26 -11.12 -0.14 5.40
CA ALA A 26 -11.10 -1.45 6.05
C ALA A 26 -10.71 -1.34 7.53
N ARG A 27 -9.65 -0.57 7.85
CA ARG A 27 -9.22 -0.33 9.23
C ARG A 27 -10.26 0.48 10.03
N GLY A 28 -10.92 1.44 9.41
CA GLY A 28 -12.00 2.23 10.02
C GLY A 28 -13.19 1.36 10.42
N LEU A 29 -13.68 0.52 9.51
CA LEU A 29 -14.78 -0.42 9.77
C LEU A 29 -14.42 -1.45 10.84
N LEU A 30 -13.18 -1.97 10.82
CA LEU A 30 -12.69 -2.89 11.85
C LEU A 30 -12.71 -2.24 13.24
N LYS A 31 -12.24 -0.98 13.33
CA LYS A 31 -12.20 -0.23 14.59
C LYS A 31 -13.60 0.12 15.10
N TRP A 32 -14.51 0.44 14.18
CA TRP A 32 -15.90 0.79 14.51
C TRP A 32 -16.68 -0.44 15.01
N THR A 33 -16.62 -1.55 14.29
CA THR A 33 -17.38 -2.77 14.64
C THR A 33 -16.75 -3.60 15.74
N LYS A 34 -15.42 -3.53 15.94
CA LYS A 34 -14.63 -4.40 16.84
C LYS A 34 -14.88 -5.91 16.66
N SER A 35 -15.42 -6.32 15.51
CA SER A 35 -15.78 -7.71 15.25
C SER A 35 -14.58 -8.52 14.79
N SER A 36 -14.32 -9.65 15.46
CA SER A 36 -13.30 -10.62 15.04
C SER A 36 -13.65 -11.31 13.71
N HIS A 37 -14.94 -11.44 13.41
CA HIS A 37 -15.41 -12.05 12.16
C HIS A 37 -15.02 -11.20 10.94
N LEU A 38 -15.27 -9.88 10.98
CA LEU A 38 -14.89 -8.95 9.91
C LEU A 38 -13.38 -8.93 9.68
N LYS A 39 -12.58 -9.03 10.76
CA LYS A 39 -11.14 -9.17 10.67
C LYS A 39 -10.75 -10.38 9.81
N THR A 40 -11.31 -11.54 10.13
CA THR A 40 -11.02 -12.80 9.44
C THR A 40 -11.46 -12.76 7.98
N VAL A 41 -12.61 -12.16 7.68
CA VAL A 41 -13.09 -11.96 6.30
C VAL A 41 -12.10 -11.10 5.50
N PHE A 42 -11.67 -9.95 6.04
CA PHE A 42 -10.67 -9.12 5.37
C PHE A 42 -9.32 -9.81 5.20
N TYR A 43 -8.85 -10.58 6.19
CA TYR A 43 -7.61 -11.35 6.06
C TYR A 43 -7.69 -12.45 4.99
N LYS A 44 -8.84 -13.13 4.89
CA LYS A 44 -9.07 -14.16 3.86
C LYS A 44 -9.12 -13.56 2.46
N TYR A 45 -9.69 -12.37 2.33
CA TYR A 45 -9.78 -11.68 1.05
C TYR A 45 -8.43 -11.11 0.62
N ASP A 46 -7.84 -10.23 1.43
CA ASP A 46 -6.54 -9.62 1.15
C ASP A 46 -5.88 -9.13 2.44
N ARG A 47 -4.78 -9.77 2.82
CA ARG A 47 -3.98 -9.42 4.00
C ARG A 47 -3.49 -7.97 3.97
N THR A 48 -3.21 -7.42 2.79
CA THR A 48 -2.65 -6.07 2.64
C THR A 48 -3.65 -4.99 3.08
N MET A 49 -4.95 -5.27 3.07
CA MET A 49 -5.98 -4.33 3.56
C MET A 49 -5.83 -3.99 5.04
N ILE A 50 -5.31 -4.92 5.85
CA ILE A 50 -5.08 -4.71 7.28
C ILE A 50 -3.61 -4.44 7.56
N ALA A 51 -2.70 -5.25 7.00
CA ALA A 51 -1.27 -5.16 7.29
C ALA A 51 -0.58 -3.98 6.58
N GLY A 52 -1.11 -3.54 5.43
CA GLY A 52 -0.41 -2.64 4.51
C GLY A 52 0.71 -3.33 3.73
N ASP A 53 1.38 -2.57 2.87
CA ASP A 53 2.53 -3.02 2.10
C ASP A 53 3.78 -2.20 2.50
N PRO A 54 4.84 -2.83 3.03
CA PRO A 54 6.06 -2.13 3.45
C PRO A 54 6.97 -1.72 2.28
N ARG A 55 6.71 -2.16 1.05
CA ARG A 55 7.60 -1.93 -0.10
C ARG A 55 7.77 -0.43 -0.39
N ARG A 56 9.02 -0.02 -0.63
CA ARG A 56 9.40 1.34 -1.04
C ARG A 56 10.46 1.28 -2.13
N LYS A 57 10.56 2.34 -2.94
CA LYS A 57 11.58 2.45 -3.99
C LYS A 57 12.96 2.53 -3.35
N GLU A 58 13.87 1.65 -3.79
CA GLU A 58 15.27 1.71 -3.38
C GLU A 58 15.93 3.02 -3.87
N PRO A 59 16.80 3.65 -3.05
CA PRO A 59 17.57 4.81 -3.49
C PRO A 59 18.46 4.51 -4.70
N LYS A 60 18.73 5.54 -5.52
CA LYS A 60 19.67 5.43 -6.64
C LYS A 60 21.09 5.24 -6.10
N LYS A 61 21.83 4.28 -6.67
CA LYS A 61 23.27 4.07 -6.40
C LYS A 61 24.10 4.70 -7.53
N PHE A 62 25.36 5.01 -7.25
CA PHE A 62 26.28 5.54 -8.27
C PHE A 62 26.58 4.48 -9.35
N GLY A 63 27.06 4.92 -10.51
CA GLY A 63 27.53 4.01 -11.57
C GLY A 63 26.46 3.52 -12.56
N GLY A 64 25.23 4.04 -12.48
CA GLY A 64 24.20 3.77 -13.47
C GLY A 64 22.90 4.57 -13.30
N PRO A 65 21.90 4.32 -14.15
CA PRO A 65 20.66 5.11 -14.15
C PRO A 65 19.76 4.80 -12.94
N GLY A 66 19.80 3.59 -12.38
CA GLY A 66 18.89 3.14 -11.33
C GLY A 66 19.59 2.59 -10.07
N ALA A 67 18.80 2.05 -9.15
CA ALA A 67 19.30 1.45 -7.90
C ALA A 67 20.23 0.25 -8.15
N ARG A 68 19.99 -0.52 -9.22
CA ARG A 68 20.73 -1.75 -9.55
C ARG A 68 21.31 -1.78 -10.97
N ALA A 69 20.80 -0.96 -11.88
CA ALA A 69 21.28 -0.90 -13.26
C ALA A 69 22.68 -0.29 -13.32
N ARG A 70 23.60 -0.91 -14.07
CA ARG A 70 24.96 -0.42 -14.34
C ARG A 70 25.12 -0.12 -15.83
N LYS A 71 26.04 0.78 -16.17
CA LYS A 71 26.41 1.02 -17.57
C LYS A 71 27.06 -0.24 -18.15
N GLN A 72 26.75 -0.55 -19.40
CA GLN A 72 27.40 -1.62 -20.14
C GLN A 72 28.90 -1.31 -20.29
N LYS A 73 29.75 -2.31 -20.06
CA LYS A 73 31.19 -2.20 -20.32
C LYS A 73 31.46 -2.59 -21.78
N SER A 74 32.44 -1.94 -22.40
CA SER A 74 32.83 -2.15 -23.80
C SER A 74 33.86 -3.28 -24.00
N TYR A 75 34.39 -3.84 -22.92
CA TYR A 75 35.46 -4.83 -22.94
C TYR A 75 35.06 -6.09 -22.16
N ARG A 76 35.78 -7.19 -22.41
CA ARG A 76 35.61 -8.48 -21.73
C ARG A 76 36.47 -8.56 -20.47
#